data_AF-A0A3B9PXV6-F1
#
_entry.id   AF-A0A3B9PXV6-F1
#
_cell.length_a   1.000
_cell.length_b   1.000
_cell.length_c   1.000
_cell.angle_alpha   90.00
_cell.angle_beta   90.00
_cell.angle_gamma   90.00
#
_symmetry.space_group_name_H-M   'P 1'
#
loop_
_entity.id
_entity.type
_entity.pdbx_description
1 polymer ?
#
loop_
_entity_poly.entity_id
_entity_poly.type
_entity_poly.pdbx_seq_one_letter_code
_entity_poly.pdbx_strand_id
1 'polypeptide(L)'
;MAEKTFVHPYIPNSAPEVKAEMMKAVGVTDLEELYSVIPEHLRFRGELDLPEPMMAEYELRRHLEETLAKNTTCKDYLSFLGGGCWQHYV
;
A
#
# COMPACT_ATOMS: atom_id res chain seq x y z
N MET A 1 -17.56 -9.93 19.66
CA MET A 1 -16.87 -11.05 18.96
C MET A 1 -15.41 -10.66 18.86
N ALA A 2 -14.45 -11.57 19.03
CA ALA A 2 -13.03 -11.20 18.98
C ALA A 2 -12.67 -10.68 17.58
N GLU A 3 -12.02 -9.52 17.50
CA GLU A 3 -11.46 -9.04 16.24
C GLU A 3 -10.43 -10.05 15.74
N LYS A 4 -10.64 -10.52 14.52
CA LYS A 4 -9.76 -11.49 13.89
C LYS A 4 -8.63 -10.72 13.23
N THR A 5 -7.41 -10.83 13.76
CA THR A 5 -6.23 -10.12 13.23
C THR A 5 -6.07 -10.38 11.74
N PHE A 6 -6.13 -9.31 10.94
CA PHE A 6 -5.91 -9.39 9.51
C PHE A 6 -4.42 -9.55 9.23
N VAL A 7 -4.05 -10.65 8.56
CA VAL A 7 -2.67 -10.91 8.12
C VAL A 7 -2.59 -10.58 6.64
N HIS A 8 -1.83 -9.54 6.29
CA HIS A 8 -1.76 -9.05 4.93
C HIS A 8 -0.81 -9.92 4.09
N PRO A 9 -1.17 -10.39 2.87
CA PRO A 9 -0.28 -11.19 2.02
C PRO A 9 1.08 -10.55 1.69
N TYR A 10 1.20 -9.22 1.75
CA TYR A 10 2.45 -8.49 1.49
C TYR A 10 3.23 -8.11 2.77
N ILE A 11 2.70 -8.43 3.95
CA ILE A 11 3.32 -8.14 5.25
C ILE A 11 3.41 -9.47 6.04
N PRO A 12 4.32 -10.39 5.66
CA PRO A 12 4.36 -11.74 6.25
C PRO A 12 4.66 -11.73 7.76
N ASN A 13 5.34 -10.71 8.26
CA ASN A 13 5.59 -10.48 9.68
C ASN A 13 4.41 -9.82 10.44
N SER A 14 3.26 -9.59 9.79
CA SER A 14 2.02 -9.19 10.48
C SER A 14 1.30 -10.37 11.15
N ALA A 15 1.68 -11.61 10.81
CA ALA A 15 1.18 -12.80 11.49
C ALA A 15 1.53 -12.74 13.00
N PRO A 16 0.55 -12.91 13.93
CA PRO A 16 0.79 -12.74 15.36
C PRO A 16 1.94 -13.58 15.92
N GLU A 17 2.06 -14.83 15.47
CA GLU A 17 3.10 -15.78 15.89
C GLU A 17 4.48 -15.30 15.44
N VAL A 18 4.65 -14.95 14.15
CA VAL A 18 5.90 -14.42 13.60
C VAL A 18 6.31 -13.12 14.28
N LYS A 19 5.35 -12.21 14.52
CA LYS A 19 5.60 -10.96 15.24
C LYS A 19 6.11 -11.23 16.67
N ALA A 20 5.50 -12.17 17.39
CA ALA A 20 5.91 -12.54 18.74
C ALA A 20 7.31 -13.19 18.77
N GLU A 21 7.64 -14.04 17.81
CA GLU A 21 8.99 -14.61 17.65
C GLU A 21 10.04 -13.52 17.39
N MET A 22 9.75 -12.58 16.50
CA MET A 22 10.64 -11.44 16.22
C MET A 22 10.84 -10.55 17.46
N MET A 23 9.78 -10.22 18.19
CA MET A 23 9.87 -9.42 19.43
C MET A 23 10.72 -10.14 20.49
N LYS A 24 10.51 -11.44 20.67
CA LYS A 24 11.32 -12.29 21.57
C LYS A 24 12.80 -12.34 21.16
N ALA A 25 13.09 -12.40 19.86
CA ALA A 25 14.46 -12.44 19.35
C ALA A 25 15.21 -11.11 19.56
N VAL A 26 14.51 -9.98 19.52
CA VAL A 26 15.07 -8.64 19.79
C VAL A 26 15.05 -8.30 21.29
N GLY A 27 14.27 -9.02 22.10
CA GLY A 27 14.19 -8.84 23.55
C GLY A 27 13.22 -7.77 24.03
N VAL A 28 12.27 -7.36 23.17
CA VAL A 28 11.24 -6.34 23.47
C VAL A 28 9.89 -6.98 23.82
N THR A 29 9.11 -6.30 24.64
CA THR A 29 7.76 -6.72 25.07
C THR A 29 6.64 -5.94 24.40
N ASP A 30 6.91 -4.70 23.99
CA ASP A 30 6.04 -3.84 23.17
C ASP A 30 6.76 -3.41 21.88
N LEU A 31 6.00 -3.21 20.81
CA LEU A 31 6.52 -2.64 19.56
C LEU A 31 6.89 -1.15 19.73
N GLU A 32 6.25 -0.43 20.65
CA GLU A 32 6.58 0.96 20.98
C GLU A 32 8.01 1.15 21.51
N GLU A 33 8.61 0.10 22.10
CA GLU A 33 10.02 0.10 22.50
C GLU A 33 10.95 0.36 21.30
N LEU A 34 10.59 -0.15 20.11
CA LEU A 34 11.34 0.08 18.87
C LEU A 34 11.13 1.48 18.30
N TYR A 35 9.97 2.08 18.52
CA TYR A 35 9.65 3.44 18.07
C TYR A 35 10.22 4.53 19.00
N SER A 36 10.71 4.16 20.20
CA SER A 36 11.35 5.06 21.18
C SER A 36 12.42 5.99 20.59
N VAL A 37 13.11 5.56 19.52
CA VAL A 37 14.13 6.34 18.79
C VAL A 37 13.59 7.57 18.06
N ILE A 38 12.28 7.64 17.80
CA ILE A 38 11.61 8.79 17.18
C ILE A 38 11.18 9.77 18.29
N PRO A 39 11.75 10.99 18.36
CA PRO A 39 11.37 11.99 19.36
C PRO A 39 9.88 12.27 19.37
N GLU A 40 9.27 12.35 20.55
CA GLU A 40 7.82 12.48 20.72
C GLU A 40 7.20 13.63 19.90
N HIS A 41 7.87 14.78 19.85
CA HIS A 41 7.41 15.95 19.09
C HIS A 41 7.47 15.81 17.56
N LEU A 42 8.11 14.75 17.05
CA LEU A 42 8.14 14.39 15.62
C LEU A 42 7.20 13.23 15.29
N ARG A 43 6.59 12.57 16.29
CA ARG A 43 5.64 11.49 16.07
C ARG A 43 4.31 12.09 15.60
N PHE A 44 3.83 11.64 14.44
CA PHE A 44 2.48 11.94 14.01
C PHE A 44 1.48 11.25 14.95
N ARG A 45 0.55 12.03 15.51
CA ARG A 45 -0.46 11.59 16.50
C ARG A 45 -1.90 11.80 15.98
N GLY A 46 -2.09 11.70 14.67
CA GLY A 46 -3.39 11.67 14.00
C GLY A 46 -3.51 10.44 13.09
N GLU A 47 -4.64 10.34 12.39
CA GLU A 47 -4.83 9.39 11.28
C GLU A 47 -4.39 10.06 9.97
N LEU A 48 -3.96 9.26 8.99
CA LEU A 48 -3.62 9.79 7.67
C LEU A 48 -4.92 10.06 6.90
N ASP A 49 -5.01 11.22 6.23
CA ASP A 49 -6.13 11.57 5.35
C ASP A 49 -6.05 10.74 4.06
N LEU A 50 -6.53 9.51 4.14
CA LEU A 50 -6.50 8.50 3.09
C LEU A 50 -7.90 7.88 2.93
N PRO A 51 -8.27 7.45 1.71
CA PRO A 51 -9.52 6.70 1.50
C PRO A 51 -9.45 5.32 2.17
N GLU A 52 -10.63 4.76 2.47
CA GLU A 52 -10.79 3.41 2.97
C GLU A 52 -10.03 2.36 2.12
N PRO A 53 -9.38 1.36 2.74
CA PRO A 53 -8.54 0.41 2.03
C PRO A 53 -9.37 -0.55 1.17
N MET A 54 -8.95 -0.73 -0.09
CA MET A 54 -9.46 -1.78 -0.96
C MET A 54 -8.81 -3.11 -0.57
N MET A 55 -9.49 -3.86 0.31
CA MET A 55 -8.95 -5.08 0.93
C MET A 55 -8.72 -6.23 -0.06
N ALA A 56 -9.42 -6.23 -1.21
CA ALA A 56 -9.23 -7.21 -2.26
C ALA A 56 -8.49 -6.61 -3.47
N GLU A 57 -7.44 -7.29 -3.95
CA GLU A 57 -6.67 -6.89 -5.14
C GLU A 57 -7.54 -6.71 -6.39
N TYR A 58 -8.61 -7.50 -6.50
CA TYR A 58 -9.59 -7.39 -7.59
C TYR A 58 -10.31 -6.04 -7.58
N GLU A 59 -10.67 -5.51 -6.40
CA GLU A 59 -11.34 -4.21 -6.26
C GLU A 59 -10.39 -3.07 -6.58
N LEU A 60 -9.15 -3.15 -6.08
CA LEU A 60 -8.07 -2.21 -6.41
C LEU A 60 -7.80 -2.16 -7.91
N ARG A 61 -7.66 -3.33 -8.56
CA ARG A 61 -7.47 -3.40 -10.01
C ARG A 61 -8.65 -2.79 -10.77
N ARG A 62 -9.89 -3.14 -10.41
CA ARG A 62 -11.09 -2.59 -11.05
C ARG A 62 -11.14 -1.07 -10.93
N HIS A 63 -10.88 -0.52 -9.75
CA HIS A 63 -10.86 0.92 -9.51
C HIS A 63 -9.81 1.67 -10.37
N LEU A 64 -8.62 1.08 -10.52
CA LEU A 64 -7.57 1.61 -11.39
C LEU A 64 -7.98 1.54 -12.87
N GLU A 65 -8.51 0.40 -13.33
CA GLU A 65 -9.00 0.21 -14.70
C GLU A 65 -10.13 1.21 -15.05
N GLU A 66 -11.13 1.37 -14.18
CA GLU A 66 -12.22 2.36 -14.30
C GLU A 66 -11.71 3.81 -14.32
N THR A 67 -10.63 4.09 -13.60
CA THR A 67 -10.01 5.43 -13.56
C THR A 67 -9.21 5.71 -14.83
N LEU A 68 -8.43 4.74 -15.31
CA LEU A 68 -7.66 4.84 -16.54
C LEU A 68 -8.55 4.91 -17.79
N ALA A 69 -9.70 4.25 -17.79
CA ALA A 69 -10.69 4.27 -18.87
C ALA A 69 -11.30 5.66 -19.15
N LYS A 70 -11.08 6.65 -18.26
CA LYS A 70 -11.47 8.06 -18.48
C LYS A 70 -10.54 8.79 -19.46
N ASN A 71 -9.36 8.24 -19.74
CA ASN A 71 -8.38 8.83 -20.64
C ASN A 71 -8.59 8.36 -22.09
N THR A 72 -8.46 9.28 -23.04
CA THR A 72 -8.35 8.94 -24.46
C THR A 72 -6.94 8.43 -24.76
N THR A 73 -6.79 7.14 -25.10
CA THR A 73 -5.46 6.55 -25.31
C THR A 73 -5.02 6.61 -26.77
N CYS A 74 -3.71 6.58 -27.00
CA CYS A 74 -3.15 6.43 -28.36
C CYS A 74 -3.39 5.03 -28.97
N LYS A 75 -3.93 4.06 -28.20
CA LYS A 75 -4.40 2.78 -28.78
C LYS A 75 -5.74 2.93 -29.49
N ASP A 76 -6.60 3.81 -28.96
CA ASP A 76 -7.94 4.05 -29.49
C ASP A 76 -7.94 5.12 -30.60
N TYR A 77 -7.03 6.08 -30.52
CA TYR A 77 -6.89 7.18 -31.49
C TYR A 77 -5.43 7.36 -31.94
N LEU A 78 -5.21 7.50 -33.25
CA LEU A 78 -3.89 7.79 -33.80
C LEU A 78 -3.42 9.21 -33.40
N SER A 79 -2.22 9.31 -32.85
CA SER A 79 -1.59 10.58 -32.48
C SER A 79 -0.44 10.93 -33.42
N PHE A 80 -0.56 12.09 -34.07
CA PHE A 80 0.46 12.65 -34.97
C PHE A 80 1.18 13.87 -34.37
N LEU A 81 1.10 14.07 -33.05
CA LEU A 81 1.68 15.24 -32.36
C LEU A 81 3.21 15.28 -32.36
N GLY A 82 3.87 14.11 -32.47
CA GLY A 82 5.33 14.01 -32.53
C GLY A 82 6.03 14.46 -31.24
N GLY A 83 6.96 15.41 -31.35
CA GLY A 83 7.70 15.93 -30.18
C GLY A 83 8.72 14.96 -29.59
N GLY A 84 9.26 14.03 -30.39
CA GLY A 84 10.19 13.00 -29.93
C GLY A 84 9.53 11.75 -29.32
N CYS A 85 8.20 11.73 -29.24
CA CYS A 85 7.40 10.56 -28.89
C CYS A 85 6.56 10.13 -30.10
N TRP A 86 6.50 8.83 -30.38
CA TRP A 86 5.62 8.27 -31.40
C TRP A 86 5.18 6.86 -31.01
N GLN A 87 4.02 6.46 -31.52
CA GLN A 87 3.50 5.11 -31.35
C GLN A 87 4.36 4.13 -32.15
N HIS A 88 4.99 3.19 -31.45
CA HIS A 88 5.73 2.08 -32.04
C HIS A 88 5.19 0.76 -31.51
N TYR A 89 5.47 -0.31 -32.25
CA TYR A 89 5.13 -1.67 -31.83
C TYR A 89 6.19 -2.18 -30.86
N VAL A 90 5.75 -2.77 -29.74
CA VAL A 90 6.56 -3.31 -28.63
C VAL A 90 6.16 -4.76 -28.41
#